data_AF-A0A182W401-F1
#
_entry.id   AF-A0A182W401-F1
#
_cell.length_a   1.000
_cell.length_b   1.000
_cell.length_c   1.000
_cell.angle_alpha   90.00
_cell.angle_beta   90.00
_cell.angle_gamma   90.00
#
_symmetry.space_group_name_H-M   'P 1'
#
loop_
_entity.id
_entity.type
_entity.pdbx_description
1 polymer ?
#
loop_
_entity_poly.entity_id
_entity_poly.type
_entity_poly.pdbx_seq_one_letter_code
_entity_poly.pdbx_strand_id
1 'polypeptide(L)'
;MSETKITEYKLLERLGSGTYAIVYRAMKKAPYSSTSLHELAGRIHRNDPITIPARPAITADCRQLLTSLLQRDPARRITFEKFFEDPFLDLAHVACEENLEKAIELINSAIEKEQRQELGAAYRAYCQGLQYFVPITRAEPDATKRQLLRQRVLTYLKRAEMLKQHIYANSQTMEQQQATTSLNAKPPDKKRPDPEVQNVSGPSKAGNTEGRNTPEPGLAELARDFENIAKGLQIGRDADKDASQDKLDVALDGYTTALGLLIPVLHKDITPGQKKLLRERIVHWMEEAEHIKSIRSAQIMQEMENTEANHYGCTVQ
;
A
#
# COMPACT_ATOMS: atom_id res chain seq x y z
N MET A 1 23.31 9.73 -34.69
CA MET A 1 24.21 8.86 -33.89
C MET A 1 23.33 7.82 -33.24
N SER A 2 23.61 6.55 -33.50
CA SER A 2 22.72 5.40 -33.31
C SER A 2 22.24 5.25 -31.86
N GLU A 3 20.92 5.24 -31.68
CA GLU A 3 20.26 4.87 -30.44
C GLU A 3 20.53 3.40 -30.12
N THR A 4 21.19 3.15 -28.99
CA THR A 4 21.44 1.80 -28.48
C THR A 4 20.12 1.14 -28.12
N LYS A 5 19.76 0.10 -28.87
CA LYS A 5 18.57 -0.74 -28.63
C LYS A 5 18.77 -1.62 -27.38
N ILE A 6 17.67 -1.88 -26.67
CA ILE A 6 17.60 -2.74 -25.47
C ILE A 6 18.09 -4.19 -25.70
N THR A 7 18.28 -4.60 -26.96
CA THR A 7 18.90 -5.89 -27.31
C THR A 7 20.40 -5.97 -27.03
N GLU A 8 21.08 -4.86 -26.70
CA GLU A 8 22.50 -4.86 -26.29
C GLU A 8 22.73 -5.20 -24.80
N TYR A 9 21.66 -5.41 -24.02
CA TYR A 9 21.75 -5.86 -22.63
C TYR A 9 21.72 -7.39 -22.54
N LYS A 10 22.89 -8.03 -22.44
CA LYS A 10 22.99 -9.44 -22.07
C LYS A 10 22.69 -9.59 -20.58
N LEU A 11 21.42 -9.85 -20.26
CA LEU A 11 20.98 -10.32 -18.94
C LEU A 11 21.22 -11.84 -18.80
N LEU A 12 22.42 -12.31 -19.13
CA LEU A 12 22.72 -13.74 -19.21
C LEU A 12 24.18 -14.01 -18.86
N GLU A 13 24.46 -14.15 -17.56
CA GLU A 13 25.50 -15.07 -17.13
C GLU A 13 25.14 -15.66 -15.76
N ARG A 14 24.73 -16.93 -15.76
CA ARG A 14 24.66 -17.77 -14.56
C ARG A 14 26.08 -17.94 -14.03
N LEU A 15 26.36 -17.37 -12.86
CA LEU A 15 27.49 -17.80 -12.03
C LEU A 15 26.91 -18.52 -10.81
N GLY A 16 26.95 -19.86 -10.85
CA GLY A 16 26.71 -20.73 -9.69
C GLY A 16 25.40 -21.52 -9.71
N SER A 17 25.49 -22.81 -9.41
CA SER A 17 24.39 -23.66 -8.96
C SER A 17 24.41 -23.71 -7.43
N GLY A 18 23.53 -22.95 -6.76
CA GLY A 18 23.45 -22.93 -5.30
C GLY A 18 22.39 -21.97 -4.77
N THR A 19 21.74 -22.34 -3.68
CA THR A 19 20.43 -21.87 -3.20
C THR A 19 20.37 -20.46 -2.60
N TYR A 20 21.47 -19.70 -2.51
CA TYR A 20 21.46 -18.39 -1.84
C TYR A 20 22.51 -17.42 -2.42
N ALA A 21 22.30 -16.92 -3.65
CA ALA A 21 22.90 -15.67 -4.13
C ALA A 21 22.42 -15.33 -5.55
N ILE A 22 21.45 -14.42 -5.69
CA ILE A 22 21.27 -13.70 -6.95
C ILE A 22 21.20 -12.21 -6.62
N VAL A 23 22.35 -11.56 -6.50
CA VAL A 23 22.44 -10.09 -6.54
C VAL A 23 22.78 -9.71 -7.97
N TYR A 24 21.84 -9.08 -8.65
CA TYR A 24 22.04 -8.57 -10.00
C TYR A 24 23.20 -7.56 -10.02
N ARG A 25 24.11 -7.69 -10.99
CA ARG A 25 25.11 -6.65 -11.28
C ARG A 25 24.38 -5.46 -11.90
N ALA A 26 23.94 -4.51 -11.08
CA ALA A 26 23.44 -3.24 -11.56
C ALA A 26 24.62 -2.29 -11.86
N MET A 27 24.59 -1.74 -13.08
CA MET A 27 25.38 -0.63 -13.60
C MET A 27 26.83 -0.96 -13.97
N LYS A 28 27.27 -0.42 -15.13
CA LYS A 28 28.56 -0.60 -15.79
C LYS A 28 29.81 -0.20 -14.97
N LYS A 29 29.71 0.02 -13.65
CA LYS A 29 30.78 0.50 -12.77
C LYS A 29 30.68 -0.16 -11.40
N ALA A 30 31.68 -0.98 -11.07
CA ALA A 30 31.79 -1.58 -9.74
C ALA A 30 31.90 -0.48 -8.65
N PRO A 31 31.38 -0.73 -7.43
CA PRO A 31 31.51 0.18 -6.28
C PRO A 31 32.95 0.66 -6.06
N TYR A 32 33.91 -0.25 -6.26
CA TYR A 32 35.31 0.07 -6.47
C TYR A 32 35.69 -0.18 -7.92
N SER A 33 35.57 0.85 -8.74
CA SER A 33 36.12 0.87 -10.09
C SER A 33 37.42 1.64 -10.06
N SER A 34 38.49 0.99 -10.52
CA SER A 34 39.82 1.55 -10.64
C SER A 34 40.48 1.01 -11.89
N THR A 35 41.37 1.79 -12.48
CA THR A 35 42.14 1.41 -13.67
C THR A 35 43.37 0.57 -13.31
N SER A 36 43.70 0.40 -12.02
CA SER A 36 44.84 -0.42 -11.58
C SER A 36 44.55 -1.14 -10.25
N LEU A 37 45.16 -2.32 -10.06
CA LEU A 37 45.04 -3.09 -8.83
C LEU A 37 45.58 -2.34 -7.61
N HIS A 38 46.60 -1.50 -7.80
CA HIS A 38 47.19 -0.70 -6.73
C HIS A 38 46.25 0.41 -6.23
N GLU A 39 45.60 1.14 -7.15
CA GLU A 39 44.61 2.15 -6.77
C GLU A 39 43.38 1.49 -6.13
N LEU A 40 42.91 0.34 -6.63
CA LEU A 40 41.87 -0.45 -5.99
C LEU A 40 42.23 -0.83 -4.54
N ALA A 41 43.41 -1.43 -4.35
CA ALA A 41 43.91 -1.80 -3.03
C ALA A 41 44.05 -0.57 -2.12
N GLY A 42 44.51 0.56 -2.67
CA GLY A 42 44.60 1.84 -1.95
C GLY A 42 43.23 2.33 -1.45
N ARG A 43 42.20 2.33 -2.31
CA ARG A 43 40.82 2.69 -1.91
C ARG A 43 40.22 1.72 -0.90
N ILE A 44 40.65 0.45 -0.93
CA ILE A 44 40.25 -0.53 0.08
C ILE A 44 40.87 -0.21 1.43
N HIS A 45 42.18 0.04 1.46
CA HIS A 45 42.90 0.36 2.71
C HIS A 45 42.52 1.71 3.32
N ARG A 46 42.18 2.72 2.50
CA ARG A 46 41.76 4.06 2.96
C ARG A 46 40.34 4.12 3.51
N ASN A 47 39.60 3.02 3.47
CA ASN A 47 38.19 2.96 3.89
C ASN A 47 37.28 3.95 3.13
N ASP A 48 37.57 4.20 1.85
CA ASP A 48 36.73 5.09 1.04
C ASP A 48 35.27 4.57 1.00
N PRO A 49 34.27 5.44 1.22
CA PRO A 49 32.87 5.05 1.23
C PRO A 49 32.42 4.60 -0.16
N ILE A 50 31.56 3.59 -0.20
CA ILE A 50 30.92 3.17 -1.46
C ILE A 50 29.88 4.23 -1.84
N THR A 51 30.09 4.90 -2.97
CA THR A 51 29.15 5.89 -3.50
C THR A 51 28.24 5.26 -4.55
N ILE A 52 26.93 5.32 -4.32
CA ILE A 52 25.94 4.87 -5.30
C ILE A 52 25.74 5.99 -6.33
N PRO A 53 25.97 5.74 -7.63
CA PRO A 53 25.80 6.76 -8.66
C PRO A 53 24.43 7.45 -8.59
N ALA A 54 24.40 8.74 -8.95
CA ALA A 54 23.16 9.49 -9.05
C ALA A 54 22.37 9.16 -10.33
N ARG A 55 22.99 8.50 -11.32
CA ARG A 55 22.40 8.22 -12.63
C ARG A 55 22.69 6.80 -13.16
N PRO A 56 21.71 6.15 -13.83
CA PRO A 56 20.27 6.44 -13.79
C PRO A 56 19.69 6.61 -12.39
N ALA A 57 18.60 7.37 -12.31
CA ALA A 57 17.89 7.60 -11.07
C ALA A 57 17.30 6.26 -10.58
N ILE A 58 17.45 6.01 -9.29
CA ILE A 58 16.86 4.88 -8.59
C ILE A 58 15.94 5.42 -7.50
N THR A 59 14.94 4.65 -7.09
CA THR A 59 14.02 5.03 -6.03
C THR A 59 14.76 5.20 -4.69
N ALA A 60 14.18 5.98 -3.77
CA ALA A 60 14.75 6.19 -2.44
C ALA A 60 14.92 4.84 -1.69
N ASP A 61 13.92 3.97 -1.77
CA ASP A 61 13.93 2.64 -1.14
C ASP A 61 15.04 1.75 -1.70
N CYS A 62 15.19 1.70 -3.04
CA CYS A 62 16.29 0.99 -3.69
C CYS A 62 17.65 1.52 -3.21
N ARG A 63 17.79 2.85 -3.14
CA ARG A 63 19.01 3.50 -2.67
C ARG A 63 19.31 3.15 -1.21
N GLN A 64 18.29 3.10 -0.36
CA GLN A 64 18.42 2.74 1.05
C GLN A 64 18.86 1.28 1.21
N LEU A 65 18.23 0.35 0.50
CA LEU A 65 18.63 -1.06 0.53
C LEU A 65 20.07 -1.23 0.03
N LEU A 66 20.43 -0.62 -1.10
CA LEU A 66 21.79 -0.64 -1.62
C LEU A 66 22.81 -0.05 -0.64
N THR A 67 22.46 1.04 0.05
CA THR A 67 23.33 1.66 1.06
C THR A 67 23.57 0.69 2.22
N SER A 68 22.53 -0.04 2.64
CA SER A 68 22.59 -1.01 3.75
C SER A 68 23.35 -2.28 3.37
N LEU A 69 23.24 -2.73 2.12
CA LEU A 69 23.99 -3.86 1.55
C LEU A 69 25.48 -3.55 1.35
N LEU A 70 25.77 -2.35 0.82
CA LEU A 70 27.11 -1.92 0.45
C LEU A 70 27.87 -1.26 1.62
N GLN A 71 27.44 -1.52 2.86
CA GLN A 71 28.12 -1.02 4.05
C GLN A 71 29.43 -1.80 4.27
N ARG A 72 30.57 -1.08 4.39
CA ARG A 72 31.89 -1.73 4.58
C ARG A 72 32.01 -2.39 5.94
N ASP A 73 31.62 -1.66 6.99
CA ASP A 73 31.61 -2.16 8.37
C ASP A 73 30.59 -3.30 8.49
N PRO A 74 31.03 -4.54 8.73
CA PRO A 74 30.13 -5.69 8.86
C PRO A 74 29.11 -5.53 9.98
N ALA A 75 29.44 -4.78 11.05
CA ALA A 75 28.53 -4.55 12.16
C ALA A 75 27.38 -3.59 11.81
N ARG A 76 27.56 -2.73 10.80
CA ARG A 76 26.54 -1.81 10.30
C ARG A 76 25.83 -2.33 9.04
N ARG A 77 26.36 -3.38 8.42
CA ARG A 77 25.77 -3.98 7.22
C ARG A 77 24.45 -4.65 7.56
N ILE A 78 23.52 -4.59 6.63
CA ILE A 78 22.26 -5.33 6.75
C ILE A 78 22.53 -6.82 6.95
N THR A 79 21.79 -7.45 7.86
CA THR A 79 21.86 -8.89 8.08
C THR A 79 21.02 -9.62 7.04
N PHE A 80 21.18 -10.94 6.92
CA PHE A 80 20.36 -11.73 5.99
C PHE A 80 18.87 -11.64 6.34
N GLU A 81 18.53 -11.69 7.63
CA GLU A 81 17.15 -11.61 8.11
C GLU A 81 16.52 -10.28 7.68
N LYS A 82 17.19 -9.16 8.00
CA LYS A 82 16.71 -7.82 7.61
C LYS A 82 16.66 -7.61 6.10
N PHE A 83 17.54 -8.27 5.34
CA PHE A 83 17.54 -8.20 3.89
C PHE A 83 16.28 -8.87 3.30
N PHE A 84 15.95 -10.09 3.74
CA PHE A 84 14.77 -10.79 3.25
C PHE A 84 13.46 -10.17 3.75
N GLU A 85 13.50 -9.45 4.86
CA GLU A 85 12.38 -8.65 5.39
C GLU A 85 12.26 -7.26 4.74
N ASP A 86 13.21 -6.85 3.89
CA ASP A 86 13.21 -5.49 3.33
C ASP A 86 12.02 -5.29 2.38
N PRO A 87 11.15 -4.28 2.62
CA PRO A 87 9.96 -4.03 1.81
C PRO A 87 10.25 -3.80 0.33
N PHE A 88 11.48 -3.36 -0.03
CA PHE A 88 11.85 -3.14 -1.42
C PHE A 88 11.89 -4.44 -2.24
N LEU A 89 12.17 -5.59 -1.60
CA LEU A 89 12.23 -6.88 -2.31
C LEU A 89 10.85 -7.45 -2.61
N ASP A 90 9.86 -7.13 -1.77
CA ASP A 90 8.48 -7.63 -1.82
C ASP A 90 8.37 -9.12 -2.16
N LEU A 91 9.06 -9.95 -1.37
CA LEU A 91 9.13 -11.40 -1.60
C LEU A 91 7.75 -12.08 -1.49
N ALA A 92 6.82 -11.45 -0.78
CA ALA A 92 5.47 -11.96 -0.59
C ALA A 92 4.67 -12.01 -1.90
N HIS A 93 4.90 -11.08 -2.83
CA HIS A 93 4.11 -10.93 -4.06
C HIS A 93 4.91 -11.28 -5.33
N VAL A 94 6.00 -12.05 -5.19
CA VAL A 94 6.80 -12.50 -6.33
C VAL A 94 5.94 -13.28 -7.32
N ALA A 95 6.22 -13.09 -8.61
CA ALA A 95 5.57 -13.86 -9.66
C ALA A 95 5.98 -15.33 -9.60
N CYS A 96 5.07 -16.18 -9.08
CA CYS A 96 5.17 -17.63 -9.08
C CYS A 96 3.79 -18.26 -9.22
N GLU A 97 3.73 -19.57 -9.41
CA GLU A 97 2.49 -20.32 -9.64
C GLU A 97 1.58 -20.26 -8.40
N GLU A 98 2.14 -20.42 -7.19
CA GLU A 98 1.40 -20.37 -5.93
C GLU A 98 0.74 -18.99 -5.72
N ASN A 99 1.46 -17.92 -6.06
CA ASN A 99 0.93 -16.56 -5.97
C ASN A 99 -0.11 -16.26 -7.05
N LEU A 100 -0.03 -16.92 -8.22
CA LEU A 100 -1.07 -16.83 -9.24
C LEU A 100 -2.37 -17.49 -8.78
N GLU A 101 -2.29 -18.68 -8.20
CA GLU A 101 -3.45 -19.36 -7.61
C GLU A 101 -4.09 -18.49 -6.53
N LYS A 102 -3.28 -17.97 -5.60
CA LYS A 102 -3.74 -17.04 -4.56
C LYS A 102 -4.40 -15.79 -5.13
N ALA A 103 -3.84 -15.21 -6.19
CA ALA A 103 -4.43 -14.05 -6.86
C ALA A 103 -5.82 -14.37 -7.42
N ILE A 104 -5.97 -15.52 -8.08
CA ILE A 104 -7.25 -16.00 -8.63
C ILE A 104 -8.27 -16.23 -7.50
N GLU A 105 -7.87 -16.88 -6.41
CA GLU A 105 -8.74 -17.11 -5.24
C GLU A 105 -9.24 -15.80 -4.64
N LEU A 106 -8.35 -14.82 -4.45
CA LEU A 106 -8.71 -13.50 -3.91
C LEU A 106 -9.70 -12.76 -4.82
N ILE A 107 -9.50 -12.80 -6.14
CA ILE A 107 -10.42 -12.19 -7.10
C ILE A 107 -11.78 -12.90 -7.10
N ASN A 108 -11.81 -14.23 -7.07
CA ASN A 108 -13.08 -14.97 -6.99
C ASN A 108 -13.82 -14.62 -5.69
N SER A 109 -13.12 -14.57 -4.56
CA SER A 109 -13.68 -14.11 -3.28
C SER A 109 -14.22 -12.69 -3.37
N ALA A 110 -13.53 -11.79 -4.06
CA ALA A 110 -13.98 -10.41 -4.26
C ALA A 110 -15.30 -10.34 -5.02
N ILE A 111 -15.43 -11.13 -6.10
CA ILE A 111 -16.64 -11.22 -6.92
C ILE A 111 -17.82 -11.76 -6.10
N GLU A 112 -17.61 -12.81 -5.32
CA GLU A 112 -18.66 -13.37 -4.46
C GLU A 112 -19.14 -12.37 -3.40
N LYS A 113 -18.21 -11.65 -2.76
CA LYS A 113 -18.53 -10.60 -1.77
C LYS A 113 -19.28 -9.44 -2.41
N GLU A 114 -18.91 -9.06 -3.63
CA GLU A 114 -19.60 -8.03 -4.41
C GLU A 114 -21.04 -8.44 -4.70
N GLN A 115 -21.27 -9.69 -5.11
CA GLN A 115 -22.62 -10.24 -5.35
C GLN A 115 -23.47 -10.25 -4.08
N ARG A 116 -22.85 -10.48 -2.91
CA ARG A 116 -23.52 -10.43 -1.60
C ARG A 116 -23.73 -9.02 -1.07
N GLN A 117 -23.37 -7.98 -1.82
CA GLN A 117 -23.42 -6.57 -1.40
C GLN A 117 -22.51 -6.25 -0.20
N GLU A 118 -21.49 -7.07 0.05
CA GLU A 118 -20.47 -6.83 1.08
C GLU A 118 -19.35 -5.93 0.50
N LEU A 119 -19.71 -4.71 0.12
CA LEU A 119 -18.88 -3.84 -0.73
C LEU A 119 -17.48 -3.58 -0.16
N GLY A 120 -17.36 -3.31 1.14
CA GLY A 120 -16.07 -3.07 1.79
C GLY A 120 -15.18 -4.31 1.83
N ALA A 121 -15.76 -5.50 2.00
CA ALA A 121 -15.00 -6.74 1.95
C ALA A 121 -14.58 -7.11 0.51
N ALA A 122 -15.45 -6.82 -0.47
CA ALA A 122 -15.16 -7.00 -1.89
C ALA A 122 -14.02 -6.09 -2.35
N TYR A 123 -14.07 -4.79 -1.99
CA TYR A 123 -13.02 -3.82 -2.30
C TYR A 123 -11.64 -4.28 -1.81
N ARG A 124 -11.55 -4.67 -0.54
CA ARG A 124 -10.31 -5.19 0.05
C ARG A 124 -9.78 -6.43 -0.68
N ALA A 125 -10.66 -7.38 -0.99
CA ALA A 125 -10.28 -8.59 -1.72
C ALA A 125 -9.79 -8.28 -3.15
N TYR A 126 -10.40 -7.33 -3.86
CA TYR A 126 -9.88 -6.86 -5.16
C TYR A 126 -8.48 -6.23 -5.03
N CYS A 127 -8.28 -5.37 -4.03
CA CYS A 127 -6.97 -4.74 -3.79
C CYS A 127 -5.89 -5.79 -3.48
N GLN A 128 -6.21 -6.77 -2.63
CA GLN A 128 -5.30 -7.87 -2.32
C GLN A 128 -5.00 -8.72 -3.55
N GLY A 129 -6.00 -9.09 -4.35
CA GLY A 129 -5.79 -9.85 -5.58
C GLY A 129 -4.90 -9.12 -6.59
N LEU A 130 -5.11 -7.81 -6.75
CA LEU A 130 -4.28 -6.95 -7.61
C LEU A 130 -2.82 -6.88 -7.16
N GLN A 131 -2.55 -7.00 -5.86
CA GLN A 131 -1.19 -6.98 -5.29
C GLN A 131 -0.33 -8.13 -5.83
N TYR A 132 -0.95 -9.29 -6.07
CA TYR A 132 -0.30 -10.46 -6.69
C TYR A 132 -0.36 -10.42 -8.22
N PHE A 133 -1.51 -10.06 -8.80
CA PHE A 133 -1.70 -10.07 -10.25
C PHE A 133 -0.77 -9.10 -11.00
N VAL A 134 -0.45 -7.95 -10.40
CA VAL A 134 0.38 -6.93 -11.04
C VAL A 134 1.82 -7.43 -11.28
N PRO A 135 2.56 -7.91 -10.27
CA PRO A 135 3.88 -8.54 -10.46
C PRO A 135 3.86 -9.71 -11.45
N ILE A 136 2.86 -10.60 -11.35
CA ILE A 136 2.72 -11.76 -12.26
C ILE A 136 2.60 -11.29 -13.71
N THR A 137 1.74 -10.30 -13.95
CA THR A 137 1.53 -9.75 -15.29
C THR A 137 2.81 -9.10 -15.84
N ARG A 138 3.59 -8.41 -15.00
CA ARG A 138 4.87 -7.80 -15.43
C ARG A 138 5.94 -8.84 -15.77
N ALA A 139 5.95 -9.96 -15.04
CA ALA A 139 6.92 -11.04 -15.23
C ALA A 139 6.57 -12.01 -16.37
N GLU A 140 5.32 -11.99 -16.87
CA GLU A 140 4.85 -12.91 -17.91
C GLU A 140 5.66 -12.76 -19.22
N PRO A 141 6.36 -13.81 -19.69
CA PRO A 141 7.18 -13.74 -20.90
C PRO A 141 6.34 -13.67 -22.18
N ASP A 142 5.24 -14.41 -22.25
CA ASP A 142 4.38 -14.47 -23.44
C ASP A 142 3.59 -13.17 -23.59
N ALA A 143 3.83 -12.44 -24.69
CA ALA A 143 3.19 -11.15 -24.94
C ALA A 143 1.67 -11.22 -25.03
N THR A 144 1.12 -12.30 -25.61
CA THR A 144 -0.32 -12.48 -25.76
C THR A 144 -0.97 -12.78 -24.42
N LYS A 145 -0.38 -13.69 -23.63
CA LYS A 145 -0.86 -13.99 -22.28
C LYS A 145 -0.74 -12.77 -21.37
N ARG A 146 0.37 -12.05 -21.45
CA ARG A 146 0.59 -10.81 -20.72
C ARG A 146 -0.51 -9.80 -21.05
N GLN A 147 -0.87 -9.64 -22.31
CA GLN A 147 -1.96 -8.73 -22.69
C GLN A 147 -3.33 -9.16 -22.13
N LEU A 148 -3.63 -10.46 -22.14
CA LEU A 148 -4.86 -10.98 -21.55
C LEU A 148 -4.91 -10.75 -20.03
N LEU A 149 -3.80 -11.00 -19.34
CA LEU A 149 -3.67 -10.75 -17.90
C LEU A 149 -3.84 -9.26 -17.58
N ARG A 150 -3.24 -8.37 -18.39
CA ARG A 150 -3.46 -6.93 -18.26
C ARG A 150 -4.92 -6.54 -18.36
N GLN A 151 -5.63 -7.02 -19.38
CA GLN A 151 -7.06 -6.72 -19.54
C GLN A 151 -7.88 -7.16 -18.33
N ARG A 152 -7.53 -8.30 -17.71
CA ARG A 152 -8.14 -8.74 -16.46
C ARG A 152 -7.80 -7.80 -15.30
N VAL A 153 -6.52 -7.45 -15.11
CA VAL A 153 -6.06 -6.48 -14.11
C VAL A 153 -6.84 -5.17 -14.22
N LEU A 154 -7.00 -4.63 -15.43
CA LEU A 154 -7.76 -3.40 -15.67
C LEU A 154 -9.24 -3.54 -15.33
N THR A 155 -9.82 -4.71 -15.57
CA THR A 155 -11.22 -4.98 -15.20
C THR A 155 -11.38 -4.98 -13.68
N TYR A 156 -10.47 -5.64 -12.95
CA TYR A 156 -10.51 -5.68 -11.49
C TYR A 156 -10.20 -4.33 -10.85
N LEU A 157 -9.27 -3.56 -11.43
CA LEU A 157 -8.96 -2.19 -11.05
C LEU A 157 -10.21 -1.30 -11.09
N LYS A 158 -10.88 -1.25 -12.24
CA LYS A 158 -12.11 -0.46 -12.42
C LYS A 158 -13.20 -0.86 -11.43
N ARG A 159 -13.35 -2.16 -11.14
CA ARG A 159 -14.31 -2.63 -10.13
C ARG A 159 -13.96 -2.13 -8.73
N ALA A 160 -12.69 -2.22 -8.34
CA ALA A 160 -12.24 -1.72 -7.04
C ALA A 160 -12.48 -0.20 -6.90
N GLU A 161 -12.18 0.59 -7.93
CA GLU A 161 -12.42 2.04 -7.97
C GLU A 161 -13.91 2.37 -7.83
N MET A 162 -14.78 1.69 -8.59
CA MET A 162 -16.24 1.86 -8.50
C MET A 162 -16.76 1.51 -7.10
N LEU A 163 -16.29 0.41 -6.51
CA LEU A 163 -16.67 0.01 -5.15
C LEU A 163 -16.25 1.07 -4.12
N LYS A 164 -15.04 1.62 -4.23
CA LYS A 164 -14.56 2.66 -3.32
C LYS A 164 -15.43 3.92 -3.38
N GLN A 165 -15.78 4.36 -4.58
CA GLN A 165 -16.69 5.50 -4.77
C GLN A 165 -18.08 5.23 -4.15
N HIS A 166 -18.61 4.02 -4.34
CA HIS A 166 -19.91 3.65 -3.79
C HIS A 166 -19.91 3.58 -2.25
N ILE A 167 -18.85 3.02 -1.66
CA ILE A 167 -18.65 2.98 -0.20
C ILE A 167 -18.62 4.41 0.38
N TYR A 168 -17.89 5.31 -0.27
CA TYR A 168 -17.79 6.70 0.16
C TYR A 168 -19.10 7.49 -0.01
N ALA A 169 -19.83 7.29 -1.12
CA ALA A 169 -21.15 7.92 -1.32
C ALA A 169 -22.16 7.45 -0.26
N ASN A 170 -22.11 6.17 0.11
CA ASN A 170 -22.95 5.61 1.18
C ASN A 170 -22.61 6.17 2.56
N SER A 171 -21.32 6.43 2.86
CA SER A 171 -20.97 7.05 4.15
C SER A 171 -21.46 8.49 4.24
N GLN A 172 -21.34 9.27 3.16
CA GLN A 172 -21.84 10.65 3.07
C GLN A 172 -23.36 10.75 3.27
N THR A 173 -24.14 9.86 2.65
CA THR A 173 -25.61 9.86 2.77
C THR A 173 -26.06 9.52 4.19
N MET A 174 -25.37 8.59 4.87
CA MET A 174 -25.67 8.27 6.27
C MET A 174 -25.35 9.42 7.24
N GLU A 175 -24.28 10.18 6.99
CA GLU A 175 -23.93 11.36 7.81
C GLU A 175 -24.97 12.47 7.72
N GLN A 176 -25.50 12.74 6.51
CA GLN A 176 -26.53 13.75 6.29
C GLN A 176 -27.87 13.40 6.95
N GLN A 177 -28.23 12.11 7.01
CA GLN A 177 -29.46 11.63 7.66
C GLN A 177 -29.36 11.71 9.20
N GLN A 178 -28.19 11.51 9.79
CA GLN A 178 -28.00 11.66 11.24
C GLN A 178 -28.02 13.13 11.69
N ALA A 179 -27.50 14.05 10.87
CA ALA A 179 -27.53 15.48 11.15
C ALA A 179 -28.96 16.06 11.14
N THR A 180 -29.84 15.60 10.24
CA THR A 180 -31.24 16.05 10.17
C THR A 180 -32.12 15.45 11.28
N THR A 181 -31.80 14.26 11.76
CA THR A 181 -32.54 13.60 12.86
C THR A 181 -32.21 14.21 14.24
N SER A 182 -31.00 14.71 14.46
CA SER A 182 -30.60 15.40 15.71
C SER A 182 -31.25 16.77 15.92
N LEU A 183 -31.76 17.42 14.86
CA LEU A 183 -32.40 18.74 14.96
C LEU A 183 -33.90 18.67 15.28
N ASN A 184 -34.50 17.46 15.32
CA ASN A 184 -35.94 17.28 15.53
C ASN A 184 -36.29 16.53 16.85
N ALA A 185 -35.31 16.30 17.73
CA ALA A 185 -35.55 15.73 19.05
C ALA A 185 -36.11 16.79 20.01
N LYS A 186 -37.43 16.86 20.13
CA LYS A 186 -38.12 17.56 21.23
C LYS A 186 -37.61 17.01 22.57
N PRO A 187 -37.40 17.86 23.60
CA PRO A 187 -36.92 17.39 24.89
C PRO A 187 -37.96 16.48 25.57
N PRO A 188 -37.55 15.37 26.22
CA PRO A 188 -38.46 14.53 26.98
C PRO A 188 -38.85 15.21 28.30
N ASP A 189 -40.14 15.45 28.46
CA ASP A 189 -40.74 15.96 29.69
C ASP A 189 -40.71 14.88 30.79
N LYS A 190 -40.29 15.25 32.00
CA LYS A 190 -40.15 14.33 33.15
C LYS A 190 -41.48 14.18 33.90
N LYS A 191 -41.94 12.93 34.12
CA LYS A 191 -42.38 12.38 35.45
C LYS A 191 -42.94 10.93 35.39
N ARG A 192 -42.18 9.99 36.00
CA ARG A 192 -42.51 8.89 36.97
C ARG A 192 -43.79 8.01 36.82
N PRO A 193 -43.85 6.82 37.48
CA PRO A 193 -43.00 5.61 37.39
C PRO A 193 -43.82 4.32 37.07
N ASP A 194 -43.10 3.24 36.76
CA ASP A 194 -43.45 1.80 36.54
C ASP A 194 -44.59 1.18 37.39
N PRO A 195 -45.23 0.03 36.99
CA PRO A 195 -44.50 -1.22 36.67
C PRO A 195 -45.08 -2.26 35.68
N GLU A 196 -44.20 -3.25 35.43
CA GLU A 196 -44.40 -4.62 34.94
C GLU A 196 -44.76 -4.87 33.45
N VAL A 197 -43.90 -5.63 32.75
CA VAL A 197 -44.17 -7.00 32.25
C VAL A 197 -43.02 -7.51 31.35
N GLN A 198 -42.41 -8.62 31.83
CA GLN A 198 -41.94 -9.82 31.10
C GLN A 198 -41.04 -9.72 29.85
N ASN A 199 -39.74 -9.87 30.12
CA ASN A 199 -38.86 -10.95 29.65
C ASN A 199 -39.32 -11.81 28.44
N VAL A 200 -38.74 -11.57 27.26
CA VAL A 200 -38.48 -12.63 26.26
C VAL A 200 -37.12 -12.39 25.60
N SER A 201 -36.22 -13.32 25.86
CA SER A 201 -34.86 -13.46 25.31
C SER A 201 -34.86 -14.05 23.89
N GLY A 202 -34.05 -13.48 23.00
CA GLY A 202 -33.67 -14.05 21.70
C GLY A 202 -32.30 -13.51 21.24
N PRO A 203 -31.42 -14.33 20.63
CA PRO A 203 -29.99 -14.01 20.50
C PRO A 203 -29.71 -13.14 19.27
N SER A 204 -29.20 -11.92 19.49
CA SER A 204 -28.67 -11.08 18.42
C SER A 204 -27.34 -11.65 17.91
N LYS A 205 -27.34 -12.08 16.65
CA LYS A 205 -26.14 -12.42 15.88
C LYS A 205 -25.19 -11.24 15.82
N ALA A 206 -23.92 -11.51 16.13
CA ALA A 206 -22.80 -10.63 15.92
C ALA A 206 -22.64 -10.32 14.42
N GLY A 207 -22.97 -9.09 14.02
CA GLY A 207 -22.70 -8.54 12.70
C GLY A 207 -21.49 -7.61 12.77
N ASN A 208 -20.45 -7.96 12.03
CA ASN A 208 -19.25 -7.15 11.82
C ASN A 208 -19.60 -5.70 11.47
N THR A 209 -19.10 -4.77 12.28
CA THR A 209 -19.24 -3.32 12.07
C THR A 209 -17.91 -2.79 11.54
N GLU A 210 -17.66 -2.95 10.24
CA GLU A 210 -16.44 -2.42 9.60
C GLU A 210 -16.84 -1.31 8.61
N GLY A 211 -16.28 -0.11 8.82
CA GLY A 211 -16.49 1.08 7.97
C GLY A 211 -17.03 2.33 8.67
N ARG A 212 -16.96 2.43 10.01
CA ARG A 212 -17.45 3.63 10.73
C ARG A 212 -16.46 4.79 10.63
N ASN A 213 -16.71 5.71 9.71
CA ASN A 213 -16.15 7.07 9.72
C ASN A 213 -16.90 8.03 10.66
N THR A 214 -17.45 7.51 11.77
CA THR A 214 -18.04 8.34 12.81
C THR A 214 -16.95 9.08 13.60
N PRO A 215 -17.18 10.33 14.02
CA PRO A 215 -16.41 10.93 15.11
C PRO A 215 -16.69 10.13 16.38
N GLU A 216 -15.89 9.09 16.59
CA GLU A 216 -15.84 8.29 17.81
C GLU A 216 -15.68 9.25 19.00
N PRO A 217 -16.66 9.36 19.91
CA PRO A 217 -16.67 10.38 20.98
C PRO A 217 -15.38 10.37 21.81
N GLY A 218 -14.79 9.18 22.02
CA GLY A 218 -13.53 9.02 22.75
C GLY A 218 -12.28 9.54 22.03
N LEU A 219 -12.27 9.53 20.68
CA LEU A 219 -11.18 10.09 19.88
C LEU A 219 -11.26 11.62 19.79
N ALA A 220 -12.48 12.18 19.80
CA ALA A 220 -12.70 13.63 19.82
C ALA A 220 -12.25 14.27 21.13
N GLU A 221 -12.41 13.57 22.26
CA GLU A 221 -11.87 13.99 23.55
C GLU A 221 -10.34 13.94 23.58
N LEU A 222 -9.77 12.84 23.09
CA LEU A 222 -8.32 12.68 23.00
C LEU A 222 -7.65 13.72 22.07
N ALA A 223 -8.34 14.12 20.99
CA ALA A 223 -7.88 15.18 20.10
C ALA A 223 -7.84 16.55 20.78
N ARG A 224 -8.71 16.82 21.77
CA ARG A 224 -8.66 18.07 22.54
C ARG A 224 -7.42 18.15 23.44
N ASP A 225 -6.99 16.99 23.95
CA ASP A 225 -5.90 16.91 24.92
C ASP A 225 -4.51 16.87 24.25
N PHE A 226 -4.44 16.43 22.99
CA PHE A 226 -3.17 16.26 22.27
C PHE A 226 -3.22 16.83 20.84
N GLU A 227 -2.48 17.92 20.62
CA GLU A 227 -2.40 18.60 19.32
C GLU A 227 -1.93 17.67 18.18
N ASN A 228 -0.95 16.79 18.45
CA ASN A 228 -0.46 15.82 17.45
C ASN A 228 -1.54 14.82 17.05
N ILE A 229 -2.43 14.45 17.97
CA ILE A 229 -3.54 13.53 17.69
C ILE A 229 -4.61 14.27 16.88
N ALA A 230 -4.98 15.49 17.25
CA ALA A 230 -5.91 16.29 16.46
C ALA A 230 -5.43 16.48 15.02
N LYS A 231 -4.16 16.87 14.84
CA LYS A 231 -3.55 17.04 13.52
C LYS A 231 -3.51 15.73 12.74
N GLY A 232 -3.00 14.65 13.34
CA GLY A 232 -2.97 13.34 12.69
C GLY A 232 -4.35 12.83 12.28
N LEU A 233 -5.36 13.03 13.15
CA LEU A 233 -6.73 12.63 12.86
C LEU A 233 -7.40 13.47 11.76
N GLN A 234 -7.01 14.74 11.62
CA GLN A 234 -7.50 15.61 10.56
C GLN A 234 -6.85 15.22 9.22
N ILE A 235 -5.52 15.10 9.19
CA ILE A 235 -4.77 14.72 7.98
C ILE A 235 -5.26 13.39 7.42
N GLY A 236 -5.48 12.37 8.26
CA GLY A 236 -5.96 11.09 7.76
C GLY A 236 -7.41 11.13 7.25
N ARG A 237 -8.28 12.01 7.81
CA ARG A 237 -9.62 12.24 7.24
C ARG A 237 -9.56 12.95 5.89
N ASP A 238 -8.63 13.89 5.74
CA ASP A 238 -8.38 14.54 4.46
C ASP A 238 -7.83 13.53 3.44
N ALA A 239 -6.96 12.61 3.86
CA ALA A 239 -6.46 11.51 3.05
C ALA A 239 -7.58 10.53 2.62
N ASP A 240 -8.55 10.20 3.48
CA ASP A 240 -9.72 9.40 3.13
C ASP A 240 -10.54 10.06 2.00
N LYS A 241 -10.68 11.39 2.05
CA LYS A 241 -11.37 12.18 1.01
C LYS A 241 -10.57 12.24 -0.29
N ASP A 242 -9.25 12.41 -0.23
CA ASP A 242 -8.42 12.39 -1.43
C ASP A 242 -8.41 11.00 -2.08
N ALA A 243 -8.39 9.93 -1.28
CA ALA A 243 -8.50 8.55 -1.75
C ALA A 243 -9.84 8.28 -2.45
N SER A 244 -10.95 8.85 -1.96
CA SER A 244 -12.25 8.72 -2.62
C SER A 244 -12.35 9.50 -3.94
N GLN A 245 -11.48 10.49 -4.14
CA GLN A 245 -11.37 11.30 -5.35
C GLN A 245 -10.31 10.76 -6.32
N ASP A 246 -9.81 9.54 -6.10
CA ASP A 246 -8.76 8.88 -6.90
C ASP A 246 -7.42 9.64 -6.93
N LYS A 247 -7.18 10.53 -5.96
CA LYS A 247 -5.90 11.23 -5.79
C LYS A 247 -4.95 10.39 -4.94
N LEU A 248 -4.60 9.22 -5.46
CA LEU A 248 -3.93 8.17 -4.69
C LEU A 248 -2.56 8.58 -4.13
N ASP A 249 -1.75 9.29 -4.91
CA ASP A 249 -0.42 9.72 -4.47
C ASP A 249 -0.50 10.74 -3.31
N VAL A 250 -1.47 11.67 -3.37
CA VAL A 250 -1.71 12.66 -2.29
C VAL A 250 -2.27 11.96 -1.05
N ALA A 251 -3.20 11.02 -1.23
CA ALA A 251 -3.75 10.23 -0.14
C ALA A 251 -2.68 9.41 0.58
N LEU A 252 -1.75 8.78 -0.14
CA LEU A 252 -0.65 8.02 0.46
C LEU A 252 0.28 8.90 1.31
N ASP A 253 0.61 10.10 0.84
CA ASP A 253 1.40 11.07 1.61
C ASP A 253 0.65 11.52 2.87
N GLY A 254 -0.66 11.77 2.75
CA GLY A 254 -1.54 12.08 3.86
C GLY A 254 -1.58 10.97 4.91
N TYR A 255 -1.82 9.71 4.51
CA TYR A 255 -1.79 8.57 5.44
C TYR A 255 -0.43 8.38 6.09
N THR A 256 0.66 8.48 5.31
CA THR A 256 2.03 8.35 5.85
C THR A 256 2.31 9.41 6.91
N THR A 257 1.92 10.66 6.64
CA THR A 257 2.05 11.78 7.57
C THR A 257 1.19 11.58 8.83
N ALA A 258 -0.07 11.19 8.66
CA ALA A 258 -0.99 10.93 9.77
C ALA A 258 -0.46 9.80 10.67
N LEU A 259 -0.04 8.68 10.09
CA LEU A 259 0.51 7.54 10.82
C LEU A 259 1.80 7.90 11.56
N GLY A 260 2.68 8.70 10.93
CA GLY A 260 3.90 9.21 11.57
C GLY A 260 3.63 10.07 12.81
N LEU A 261 2.50 10.78 12.86
CA LEU A 261 2.08 11.55 14.03
C LEU A 261 1.40 10.70 15.10
N LEU A 262 0.63 9.68 14.71
CA LEU A 262 -0.23 8.92 15.62
C LEU A 262 0.47 7.69 16.24
N ILE A 263 1.33 6.98 15.51
CA ILE A 263 2.03 5.79 16.01
C ILE A 263 2.89 6.10 17.25
N PRO A 264 3.71 7.17 17.29
CA PRO A 264 4.53 7.48 18.47
C PRO A 264 3.70 7.75 19.72
N VAL A 265 2.46 8.21 19.54
CA VAL A 265 1.56 8.59 20.62
C VAL A 265 0.96 7.36 21.31
N LEU A 266 0.96 6.19 20.67
CA LEU A 266 0.59 4.92 21.31
C LEU A 266 1.50 4.54 22.48
N HIS A 267 2.71 5.11 22.57
CA HIS A 267 3.63 4.84 23.67
C HIS A 267 3.44 5.76 24.88
N LYS A 268 2.53 6.76 24.80
CA LYS A 268 2.24 7.69 25.89
C LYS A 268 1.15 7.18 26.83
N ASP A 269 1.05 7.83 27.99
CA ASP A 269 0.02 7.56 29.01
C ASP A 269 -1.35 8.06 28.53
N ILE A 270 -2.05 7.20 27.80
CA ILE A 270 -3.42 7.38 27.31
C ILE A 270 -4.26 6.28 27.95
N THR A 271 -5.54 6.59 28.24
CA THR A 271 -6.45 5.60 28.82
C THR A 271 -6.55 4.35 27.93
N PRO A 272 -6.70 3.14 28.49
CA PRO A 272 -6.73 1.90 27.71
C PRO A 272 -7.82 1.89 26.61
N GLY A 273 -8.98 2.51 26.88
CA GLY A 273 -10.09 2.62 25.93
C GLY A 273 -9.75 3.52 24.73
N GLN A 274 -9.25 4.73 24.98
CA GLN A 274 -8.82 5.66 23.92
C GLN A 274 -7.67 5.07 23.10
N LYS A 275 -6.73 4.39 23.77
CA LYS A 275 -5.61 3.70 23.09
C LYS A 275 -6.09 2.59 22.17
N LYS A 276 -7.15 1.85 22.56
CA LYS A 276 -7.77 0.84 21.70
C LYS A 276 -8.36 1.47 20.44
N LEU A 277 -9.19 2.51 20.58
CA LEU A 277 -9.81 3.22 19.45
C LEU A 277 -8.75 3.84 18.51
N LEU A 278 -7.70 4.44 19.06
CA LEU A 278 -6.61 5.00 18.26
C LEU A 278 -5.85 3.92 17.49
N ARG A 279 -5.60 2.75 18.09
CA ARG A 279 -4.99 1.60 17.38
C ARG A 279 -5.87 1.10 16.24
N GLU A 280 -7.17 0.95 16.48
CA GLU A 280 -8.11 0.53 15.43
C GLU A 280 -8.09 1.50 14.25
N ARG A 281 -8.06 2.82 14.52
CA ARG A 281 -7.94 3.83 13.48
C ARG A 281 -6.60 3.78 12.72
N ILE A 282 -5.49 3.60 13.44
CA ILE A 282 -4.15 3.47 12.84
C ILE A 282 -4.09 2.24 11.92
N VAL A 283 -4.56 1.09 12.40
CA VAL A 283 -4.60 -0.15 11.61
C VAL A 283 -5.45 0.04 10.35
N HIS A 284 -6.62 0.66 10.49
CA HIS A 284 -7.48 0.95 9.33
C HIS A 284 -6.78 1.81 8.28
N TRP A 285 -6.10 2.89 8.67
CA TRP A 285 -5.37 3.74 7.72
C TRP A 285 -4.12 3.08 7.14
N MET A 286 -3.47 2.19 7.88
CA MET A 286 -2.41 1.35 7.32
C MET A 286 -2.95 0.41 6.24
N GLU A 287 -4.07 -0.27 6.49
CA GLU A 287 -4.73 -1.13 5.51
C GLU A 287 -5.16 -0.34 4.27
N GLU A 288 -5.76 0.84 4.43
CA GLU A 288 -6.14 1.70 3.30
C GLU A 288 -4.95 2.17 2.49
N ALA A 289 -3.83 2.53 3.13
CA ALA A 289 -2.60 2.87 2.43
C ALA A 289 -2.07 1.68 1.60
N GLU A 290 -2.09 0.46 2.15
CA GLU A 290 -1.70 -0.74 1.41
C GLU A 290 -2.63 -1.02 0.21
N HIS A 291 -3.95 -0.85 0.38
CA HIS A 291 -4.90 -0.98 -0.73
C HIS A 291 -4.61 0.05 -1.83
N ILE A 292 -4.36 1.30 -1.48
CA ILE A 292 -4.04 2.36 -2.45
C ILE A 292 -2.73 2.06 -3.19
N LYS A 293 -1.69 1.55 -2.51
CA LYS A 293 -0.45 1.13 -3.18
C LYS A 293 -0.71 0.06 -4.24
N SER A 294 -1.58 -0.91 -3.94
CA SER A 294 -1.97 -1.96 -4.89
C SER A 294 -2.69 -1.38 -6.11
N ILE A 295 -3.69 -0.52 -5.89
CA ILE A 295 -4.42 0.18 -6.96
C ILE A 295 -3.48 1.03 -7.80
N ARG A 296 -2.61 1.84 -7.18
CA ARG A 296 -1.66 2.70 -7.88
C ARG A 296 -0.65 1.90 -8.70
N SER A 297 -0.18 0.76 -8.18
CA SER A 297 0.71 -0.15 -8.91
C SER A 297 0.06 -0.66 -10.21
N ALA A 298 -1.24 -0.98 -10.18
CA ALA A 298 -2.01 -1.35 -11.35
C ALA A 298 -2.19 -0.17 -12.34
N GLN A 299 -2.49 1.04 -11.85
CA GLN A 299 -2.59 2.25 -12.68
C GLN A 299 -1.25 2.57 -13.39
N ILE A 300 -0.13 2.51 -12.67
CA ILE A 300 1.21 2.74 -13.26
C ILE A 300 1.49 1.73 -14.39
N MET A 301 1.10 0.46 -14.22
CA MET A 301 1.25 -0.53 -15.29
C MET A 301 0.48 -0.11 -16.55
N GLN A 302 -0.73 0.42 -16.40
CA GLN A 302 -1.56 0.89 -17.51
C GLN A 302 -0.95 2.14 -18.18
N GLU A 303 -0.44 3.09 -17.40
CA GLU A 303 0.19 4.31 -17.90
C GLU A 303 1.45 4.02 -18.74
N MET A 304 2.28 3.07 -18.29
CA MET A 304 3.47 2.62 -19.02
C MET A 304 3.10 2.01 -20.39
N GLU A 305 2.00 1.27 -20.49
CA GLU A 305 1.55 0.71 -21.77
C GLU A 305 1.03 1.81 -22.70
N ASN A 306 0.25 2.76 -22.19
CA ASN A 306 -0.24 3.88 -23.00
C ASN A 306 0.91 4.72 -23.57
N THR A 307 1.98 4.90 -22.80
CA THR A 307 3.17 5.61 -23.26
C THR A 307 3.97 4.81 -24.28
N GLU A 308 4.13 3.50 -24.10
CA GLU A 308 4.72 2.61 -25.12
C GLU A 308 3.89 2.62 -26.42
N ALA A 309 2.56 2.48 -26.33
CA ALA A 309 1.65 2.52 -27.47
C ALA A 309 1.68 3.86 -28.21
N ASN A 310 1.75 4.98 -27.47
CA ASN A 310 1.87 6.32 -28.05
C ASN A 310 3.26 6.57 -28.67
N HIS A 311 4.31 5.93 -28.16
CA HIS A 311 5.65 5.99 -28.75
C HIS A 311 5.71 5.29 -30.11
N TYR A 312 4.91 4.24 -30.32
CA TYR A 312 4.71 3.61 -31.64
C TYR A 312 3.69 4.32 -32.54
N GLY A 313 2.92 5.27 -31.99
CA GLY A 313 1.98 6.12 -32.75
C GLY A 313 2.60 7.38 -33.37
N CYS A 314 3.83 7.73 -32.99
CA CYS A 314 4.60 8.82 -33.61
C CYS A 314 5.54 8.26 -34.68
N THR A 315 4.97 7.74 -35.77
CA THR A 315 5.74 7.52 -37.00
C THR A 315 6.04 8.88 -37.63
N VAL A 316 7.34 9.17 -37.73
CA VAL A 316 7.95 10.23 -38.53
C VAL A 316 7.22 10.40 -39.87
N GLN A 317 6.66 11.58 -40.12
CA GLN A 317 6.41 12.09 -41.47
C GLN A 317 7.71 12.62 -42.06
#